data_AF-A0A944AD16-F1
#
_entry.id   AF-A0A944AD16-F1
#
_cell.length_a   1.000
_cell.length_b   1.000
_cell.length_c   1.000
_cell.angle_alpha   90.00
_cell.angle_beta   90.00
_cell.angle_gamma   90.00
#
_symmetry.space_group_name_H-M   'P 1'
#
loop_
_entity.id
_entity.type
_entity.pdbx_description
1 polymer ?
#
loop_
_entity_poly.entity_id
_entity_poly.type
_entity_poly.pdbx_seq_one_letter_code
_entity_poly.pdbx_strand_id
1 'polypeptide(L)'
;MFNSTSNNFGAGTIQFKDVQENNYIVLNAKFTCNPQDEAYKAADVLEITIPTLTISRSTEAAVVVRYIERQKYSGKIYAYDAGTFVKSWIKDANTLCIEKLSIFDDRTELIIYIHALYCQLAQDSNATKGKQKRIACISENDFFRASTTDTFVVEFKKWVFFHLAYESCDYSMRNADWDVFLENFPEDINVEVPFICGRNGNNDLLGGINEIKIQDGYLGFPASERNIGIGSTGNDPFVFVYLVRDYDTTPEVEGRLHYENEMLQQGKYSFFKDVNLELIPTQSFVSFNGTMGVYSEGPVAFPAPDFPEEIPSFDAFFLAAHQHSNGLTVQLLEIQVTKTEGNTNIKVIDQAGDKNLAFKLFDTTIPVII
;
A
#
# COMPACT_ATOMS: atom_id res chain seq x y z
N MET A 1 -12.88 6.32 -7.63
CA MET A 1 -13.71 6.40 -6.41
C MET A 1 -15.16 6.58 -6.81
N PHE A 2 -16.10 5.91 -6.13
CA PHE A 2 -17.54 6.07 -6.36
C PHE A 2 -18.35 5.86 -5.07
N ASN A 3 -19.64 6.20 -5.10
CA ASN A 3 -20.58 5.95 -4.01
C ASN A 3 -21.59 4.86 -4.41
N SER A 4 -22.02 4.04 -3.45
CA SER A 4 -23.16 3.13 -3.65
C SER A 4 -24.41 3.92 -4.01
N THR A 5 -25.26 3.33 -4.86
CA THR A 5 -26.59 3.87 -5.18
C THR A 5 -27.60 3.57 -4.08
N SER A 6 -27.56 2.35 -3.53
CA SER A 6 -28.43 1.90 -2.43
C SER A 6 -27.90 0.60 -1.82
N ASN A 7 -28.55 0.10 -0.78
CA ASN A 7 -28.33 -1.24 -0.24
C ASN A 7 -29.62 -1.79 0.38
N ASN A 8 -29.72 -3.12 0.54
CA ASN A 8 -30.91 -3.79 1.06
C ASN A 8 -30.93 -3.98 2.59
N PHE A 9 -29.93 -3.48 3.31
CA PHE A 9 -29.72 -3.78 4.74
C PHE A 9 -29.65 -2.53 5.64
N GLY A 10 -30.03 -1.37 5.11
CA GLY A 10 -30.17 -0.14 5.90
C GLY A 10 -28.86 0.59 6.21
N ALA A 11 -27.75 0.22 5.58
CA ALA A 11 -26.55 1.06 5.63
C ALA A 11 -26.81 2.40 4.94
N GLY A 12 -26.08 3.44 5.35
CA GLY A 12 -26.05 4.70 4.60
C GLY A 12 -25.40 4.54 3.22
N THR A 13 -25.13 5.68 2.56
CA THR A 13 -24.31 5.68 1.35
C THR A 13 -22.89 5.23 1.69
N ILE A 14 -22.37 4.23 0.97
CA ILE A 14 -21.04 3.68 1.15
C ILE A 14 -20.12 4.27 0.08
N GLN A 15 -18.99 4.83 0.48
CA GLN A 15 -17.96 5.33 -0.41
C GLN A 15 -16.91 4.26 -0.67
N PHE A 16 -16.55 4.06 -1.94
CA PHE A 16 -15.54 3.11 -2.39
C PHE A 16 -14.38 3.82 -3.05
N LYS A 17 -13.16 3.55 -2.58
CA LYS A 17 -11.96 3.67 -3.42
C LYS A 17 -11.87 2.41 -4.28
N ASP A 18 -11.54 2.57 -5.55
CA ASP A 18 -11.55 1.47 -6.51
C ASP A 18 -10.40 1.56 -7.51
N VAL A 19 -9.91 0.40 -7.90
CA VAL A 19 -9.11 0.19 -9.11
C VAL A 19 -9.83 -0.85 -9.94
N GLN A 20 -10.19 -0.46 -11.16
CA GLN A 20 -10.90 -1.32 -12.09
C GLN A 20 -10.01 -1.63 -13.29
N GLU A 21 -9.77 -2.92 -13.50
CA GLU A 21 -9.12 -3.45 -14.70
C GLU A 21 -10.09 -4.40 -15.41
N ASN A 22 -9.71 -4.89 -16.59
CA ASN A 22 -10.61 -5.73 -17.40
C ASN A 22 -10.88 -7.12 -16.80
N ASN A 23 -10.07 -7.59 -15.86
CA ASN A 23 -10.13 -8.94 -15.30
C ASN A 23 -10.16 -8.99 -13.76
N TYR A 24 -9.98 -7.86 -13.09
CA TYR A 24 -10.12 -7.77 -11.64
C TYR A 24 -10.49 -6.36 -11.21
N ILE A 25 -11.01 -6.27 -9.98
CA ILE A 25 -11.29 -5.01 -9.32
C ILE A 25 -10.75 -5.09 -7.89
N VAL A 26 -10.08 -4.02 -7.44
CA VAL A 26 -9.74 -3.83 -6.02
C VAL A 26 -10.69 -2.80 -5.44
N LEU A 27 -11.40 -3.15 -4.36
CA LEU A 27 -12.32 -2.25 -3.67
C LEU A 27 -11.87 -2.00 -2.23
N ASN A 28 -11.99 -0.75 -1.82
CA ASN A 28 -11.63 -0.24 -0.49
C ASN A 28 -12.78 0.58 0.09
N ALA A 29 -13.39 0.08 1.16
CA ALA A 29 -14.46 0.77 1.88
C ALA A 29 -14.49 0.33 3.35
N LYS A 30 -14.87 1.26 4.23
CA LYS A 30 -15.23 1.01 5.63
C LYS A 30 -16.58 1.66 5.89
N PHE A 31 -17.52 0.91 6.45
CA PHE A 31 -18.84 1.42 6.78
C PHE A 31 -19.46 0.64 7.94
N THR A 32 -20.54 1.18 8.49
CA THR A 32 -21.31 0.52 9.55
C THR A 32 -22.71 0.17 9.11
N CYS A 33 -23.31 -0.82 9.78
CA CYS A 33 -24.72 -1.14 9.67
C CYS A 33 -25.25 -1.64 11.02
N ASN A 34 -26.56 -1.55 11.22
CA ASN A 34 -27.22 -1.98 12.45
C ASN A 34 -28.01 -3.28 12.20
N PRO A 35 -27.59 -4.42 12.77
CA PRO A 35 -28.33 -5.68 12.64
C PRO A 35 -29.75 -5.65 13.22
N GLN A 36 -30.07 -4.67 14.06
CA GLN A 36 -31.43 -4.49 14.60
C GLN A 36 -32.39 -3.82 13.60
N ASP A 37 -31.91 -3.30 12.48
CA ASP A 37 -32.76 -2.70 11.45
C ASP A 37 -33.56 -3.77 10.71
N GLU A 38 -34.83 -3.50 10.44
CA GLU A 38 -35.73 -4.44 9.74
C GLU A 38 -35.23 -4.79 8.34
N ALA A 39 -34.52 -3.87 7.67
CA ALA A 39 -33.87 -4.12 6.38
C ALA A 39 -32.78 -5.19 6.51
N TYR A 40 -31.91 -5.09 7.52
CA TYR A 40 -30.87 -6.09 7.78
C TYR A 40 -31.48 -7.45 8.14
N LYS A 41 -32.51 -7.46 9.00
CA LYS A 41 -33.20 -8.70 9.39
C LYS A 41 -33.85 -9.41 8.20
N ALA A 42 -34.47 -8.64 7.29
CA ALA A 42 -35.13 -9.14 6.09
C ALA A 42 -34.15 -9.58 4.99
N ALA A 43 -32.90 -9.13 5.03
CA ALA A 43 -31.88 -9.53 4.06
C ALA A 43 -31.35 -10.94 4.36
N ASP A 44 -31.31 -11.80 3.33
CA ASP A 44 -30.59 -13.09 3.37
C ASP A 44 -29.10 -12.92 3.05
N VAL A 45 -28.81 -11.94 2.20
CA VAL A 45 -27.46 -11.51 1.77
C VAL A 45 -27.46 -9.98 1.77
N LEU A 46 -26.37 -9.38 2.23
CA LEU A 46 -26.22 -7.92 2.24
C LEU A 46 -25.83 -7.49 0.82
N GLU A 47 -26.78 -6.93 0.07
CA GLU A 47 -26.58 -6.50 -1.31
C GLU A 47 -26.42 -4.97 -1.36
N ILE A 48 -25.36 -4.53 -2.02
CA ILE A 48 -25.05 -3.12 -2.26
C ILE A 48 -25.19 -2.88 -3.76
N THR A 49 -26.13 -1.99 -4.12
CA THR A 49 -26.27 -1.51 -5.50
C THR A 49 -25.20 -0.46 -5.76
N ILE A 50 -24.40 -0.67 -6.79
CA ILE A 50 -23.24 0.15 -7.16
C ILE A 50 -23.30 0.57 -8.64
N PRO A 51 -22.58 1.63 -9.04
CA PRO A 51 -22.36 1.94 -10.44
C PRO A 51 -21.78 0.76 -11.21
N THR A 52 -21.98 0.74 -12.53
CA THR A 52 -21.56 -0.38 -13.37
C THR A 52 -20.04 -0.55 -13.32
N LEU A 53 -19.61 -1.72 -12.87
CA LEU A 53 -18.23 -2.16 -12.79
C LEU A 53 -17.69 -2.70 -14.12
N THR A 54 -16.37 -2.73 -14.30
CA THR A 54 -15.70 -3.29 -15.49
C THR A 54 -15.87 -4.80 -15.62
N ILE A 55 -16.09 -5.51 -14.51
CA ILE A 55 -16.35 -6.95 -14.52
C ILE A 55 -17.80 -7.23 -14.15
N SER A 56 -18.40 -8.21 -14.83
CA SER A 56 -19.80 -8.56 -14.59
C SER A 56 -19.98 -9.52 -13.42
N ARG A 57 -18.99 -10.36 -13.09
CA ARG A 57 -19.06 -11.32 -11.99
C ARG A 57 -17.67 -11.62 -11.46
N SER A 58 -17.56 -11.87 -10.17
CA SER A 58 -16.28 -12.26 -9.55
C SER A 58 -16.29 -13.66 -8.94
N THR A 59 -15.09 -14.17 -8.65
CA THR A 59 -14.90 -15.19 -7.62
C THR A 59 -15.25 -14.63 -6.24
N GLU A 60 -15.38 -15.51 -5.25
CA GLU A 60 -15.51 -15.09 -3.85
C GLU A 60 -14.21 -14.44 -3.37
N ALA A 61 -14.34 -13.33 -2.65
CA ALA A 61 -13.29 -12.68 -1.87
C ALA A 61 -13.68 -12.70 -0.38
N ALA A 62 -12.71 -12.43 0.49
CA ALA A 62 -12.95 -12.29 1.92
C ALA A 62 -13.03 -10.81 2.31
N VAL A 63 -14.04 -10.45 3.11
CA VAL A 63 -14.17 -9.13 3.75
C VAL A 63 -14.31 -9.31 5.26
N VAL A 64 -13.92 -8.30 6.04
CA VAL A 64 -13.93 -8.39 7.50
C VAL A 64 -15.17 -7.74 8.07
N VAL A 65 -15.85 -8.45 8.97
CA VAL A 65 -16.96 -7.92 9.77
C VAL A 65 -16.59 -8.03 11.23
N ARG A 66 -16.76 -6.94 11.98
CA ARG A 66 -16.57 -6.93 13.43
C ARG A 66 -17.63 -6.10 14.14
N TYR A 67 -17.70 -6.24 15.46
CA TYR A 67 -18.40 -5.31 16.35
C TYR A 67 -17.48 -4.86 17.47
N ILE A 68 -17.79 -3.70 18.04
CA ILE A 68 -17.07 -3.17 19.20
C ILE A 68 -17.71 -3.66 20.48
N GLU A 69 -16.91 -4.23 21.39
CA GLU A 69 -17.37 -4.62 22.71
C GLU A 69 -16.45 -4.07 23.79
N ARG A 70 -17.04 -3.29 24.71
CA ARG A 70 -16.32 -2.68 25.83
C ARG A 70 -17.00 -3.15 27.12
N GLN A 71 -16.26 -3.84 27.98
CA GLN A 71 -16.79 -4.30 29.26
C GLN A 71 -16.03 -3.70 30.43
N LYS A 72 -16.75 -3.32 31.48
CA LYS A 72 -16.15 -2.82 32.72
C LYS A 72 -15.99 -3.97 33.71
N TYR A 73 -14.75 -4.30 34.05
CA TYR A 73 -14.43 -5.30 35.07
C TYR A 73 -13.41 -4.76 36.06
N SER A 74 -13.68 -4.88 37.36
CA SER A 74 -12.82 -4.38 38.45
C SER A 74 -12.34 -2.93 38.27
N GLY A 75 -13.21 -2.05 37.75
CA GLY A 75 -12.91 -0.63 37.52
C GLY A 75 -12.11 -0.32 36.26
N LYS A 76 -11.71 -1.33 35.47
CA LYS A 76 -11.04 -1.17 34.18
C LYS A 76 -12.00 -1.47 33.03
N ILE A 77 -11.81 -0.80 31.90
CA ILE A 77 -12.52 -1.10 30.66
C ILE A 77 -11.63 -2.03 29.83
N TYR A 78 -12.22 -3.10 29.34
CA TYR A 78 -11.58 -4.10 28.51
C TYR A 78 -12.24 -4.14 27.14
N ALA A 79 -11.41 -4.23 26.09
CA ALA A 79 -11.86 -4.40 24.72
C ALA A 79 -11.99 -5.90 24.40
N TYR A 80 -13.18 -6.29 23.95
CA TYR A 80 -13.54 -7.64 23.52
C TYR A 80 -14.05 -7.65 22.08
N ASP A 81 -13.55 -6.72 21.25
CA ASP A 81 -13.93 -6.60 19.84
C ASP A 81 -13.82 -7.94 19.12
N ALA A 82 -14.93 -8.40 18.57
CA ALA A 82 -15.01 -9.69 17.92
C ALA A 82 -15.44 -9.54 16.47
N GLY A 83 -14.96 -10.45 15.64
CA GLY A 83 -15.29 -10.46 14.23
C GLY A 83 -14.80 -11.71 13.53
N THR A 84 -15.07 -11.75 12.23
CA THR A 84 -14.62 -12.82 11.34
C THR A 84 -14.53 -12.31 9.90
N PHE A 85 -13.99 -13.15 9.04
CA PHE A 85 -14.13 -12.99 7.60
C PHE A 85 -15.48 -13.54 7.15
N VAL A 86 -16.11 -12.85 6.22
CA VAL A 86 -17.31 -13.30 5.51
C VAL A 86 -17.04 -13.26 4.01
N LYS A 87 -17.79 -14.06 3.26
CA LYS A 87 -17.70 -14.05 1.79
C LYS A 87 -18.23 -12.74 1.22
N SER A 88 -17.59 -12.28 0.16
CA SER A 88 -18.06 -11.17 -0.65
C SER A 88 -17.84 -11.48 -2.13
N TRP A 89 -18.77 -11.07 -3.00
CA TRP A 89 -18.64 -11.29 -4.44
C TRP A 89 -19.46 -10.29 -5.25
N ILE A 90 -19.01 -10.03 -6.48
CA ILE A 90 -19.75 -9.27 -7.48
C ILE A 90 -20.71 -10.25 -8.17
N LYS A 91 -22.01 -10.10 -7.91
CA LYS A 91 -23.08 -10.97 -8.43
C LYS A 91 -23.44 -10.66 -9.89
N ASP A 92 -23.44 -9.37 -10.19
CA ASP A 92 -23.57 -8.76 -11.51
C ASP A 92 -22.77 -7.43 -11.50
N ALA A 93 -22.63 -6.78 -12.67
CA ALA A 93 -21.84 -5.56 -12.80
C ALA A 93 -22.29 -4.39 -11.91
N ASN A 94 -23.45 -4.47 -11.27
CA ASN A 94 -24.05 -3.40 -10.47
C ASN A 94 -24.35 -3.81 -9.03
N THR A 95 -23.96 -5.03 -8.61
CA THR A 95 -24.34 -5.58 -7.31
C THR A 95 -23.16 -6.27 -6.64
N LEU A 96 -22.73 -5.69 -5.51
CA LEU A 96 -21.79 -6.33 -4.59
C LEU A 96 -22.57 -7.01 -3.46
N CYS A 97 -22.29 -8.28 -3.22
CA CYS A 97 -22.90 -9.08 -2.18
C CYS A 97 -21.90 -9.33 -1.05
N ILE A 98 -22.37 -9.29 0.19
CA ILE A 98 -21.63 -9.69 1.38
C ILE A 98 -22.50 -10.71 2.14
N GLU A 99 -21.89 -11.83 2.51
CA GLU A 99 -22.52 -12.87 3.31
C GLU A 99 -22.98 -12.31 4.67
N LYS A 100 -24.22 -12.62 5.03
CA LYS A 100 -24.80 -12.32 6.33
C LYS A 100 -24.62 -13.53 7.23
N LEU A 101 -24.07 -13.34 8.43
CA LEU A 101 -23.95 -14.38 9.44
C LEU A 101 -24.89 -14.10 10.61
N SER A 102 -25.71 -15.09 10.97
CA SER A 102 -26.71 -14.95 12.05
C SER A 102 -26.09 -14.72 13.43
N ILE A 103 -24.80 -15.00 13.60
CA ILE A 103 -24.07 -14.71 14.85
C ILE A 103 -24.01 -13.21 15.17
N PHE A 104 -24.27 -12.36 14.19
CA PHE A 104 -24.29 -10.91 14.36
C PHE A 104 -25.69 -10.32 14.56
N ASP A 105 -26.76 -11.12 14.47
CA ASP A 105 -28.15 -10.64 14.49
C ASP A 105 -28.54 -9.98 15.82
N ASP A 106 -27.83 -10.26 16.92
CA ASP A 106 -28.06 -9.68 18.25
C ASP A 106 -27.24 -8.40 18.51
N ARG A 107 -26.40 -7.97 17.55
CA ARG A 107 -25.56 -6.78 17.68
C ARG A 107 -26.30 -5.52 17.26
N THR A 108 -25.88 -4.39 17.83
CA THR A 108 -26.46 -3.07 17.53
C THR A 108 -25.67 -2.29 16.48
N GLU A 109 -24.43 -2.68 16.23
CA GLU A 109 -23.58 -2.07 15.21
C GLU A 109 -22.54 -3.10 14.75
N LEU A 110 -22.39 -3.20 13.43
CA LEU A 110 -21.28 -3.89 12.77
C LEU A 110 -20.44 -2.86 12.02
N ILE A 111 -19.14 -3.11 11.99
CA ILE A 111 -18.17 -2.41 11.15
C ILE A 111 -17.69 -3.39 10.09
N ILE A 112 -17.82 -3.01 8.82
CA ILE A 112 -17.46 -3.84 7.68
C ILE A 112 -16.30 -3.18 6.94
N TYR A 113 -15.24 -3.95 6.71
CA TYR A 113 -14.06 -3.55 5.95
C TYR A 113 -13.99 -4.35 4.66
N ILE A 114 -14.10 -3.64 3.54
CA ILE A 114 -13.83 -4.16 2.22
C ILE A 114 -12.42 -3.69 1.87
N HIS A 115 -11.42 -4.56 2.00
CA HIS A 115 -10.06 -4.35 1.48
C HIS A 115 -9.69 -5.55 0.61
N ALA A 116 -10.42 -5.71 -0.48
CA ALA A 116 -10.52 -6.97 -1.20
C ALA A 116 -10.24 -6.80 -2.70
N LEU A 117 -9.64 -7.83 -3.27
CA LEU A 117 -9.48 -8.02 -4.72
C LEU A 117 -10.51 -9.03 -5.21
N TYR A 118 -11.25 -8.65 -6.23
CA TYR A 118 -12.29 -9.45 -6.89
C TYR A 118 -11.80 -9.82 -8.29
N CYS A 119 -11.43 -11.09 -8.49
CA CYS A 119 -11.08 -11.62 -9.80
C CYS A 119 -12.33 -11.93 -10.62
N GLN A 120 -12.35 -11.63 -11.91
CA GLN A 120 -13.44 -11.99 -12.79
C GLN A 120 -13.62 -13.52 -12.84
N LEU A 121 -14.88 -13.97 -12.75
CA LEU A 121 -15.20 -15.38 -12.85
C LEU A 121 -15.07 -15.88 -14.29
N ALA A 122 -14.56 -17.10 -14.47
CA ALA A 122 -14.50 -17.83 -15.75
C ALA A 122 -13.71 -17.12 -16.87
N GLN A 123 -12.59 -16.48 -16.51
CA GLN A 123 -11.69 -15.87 -17.48
C GLN A 123 -10.34 -16.61 -17.49
N ASP A 124 -9.89 -16.99 -18.68
CA ASP A 124 -8.50 -17.38 -18.92
C ASP A 124 -7.69 -16.10 -19.10
N SER A 125 -6.98 -15.69 -18.05
CA SER A 125 -6.02 -14.59 -18.14
C SER A 125 -4.71 -14.97 -17.45
N ASN A 126 -3.60 -14.45 -17.98
CA ASN A 126 -2.31 -14.59 -17.32
C ASN A 126 -2.32 -13.79 -16.01
N ALA A 127 -1.74 -14.36 -14.96
CA ALA A 127 -1.55 -13.64 -13.70
C ALA A 127 -0.61 -12.45 -13.90
N THR A 128 -1.01 -11.26 -13.43
CA THR A 128 -0.11 -10.12 -13.34
C THR A 128 0.77 -10.29 -12.11
N LYS A 129 2.09 -10.31 -12.32
CA LYS A 129 3.05 -10.43 -11.23
C LYS A 129 3.37 -9.04 -10.67
N GLY A 130 2.99 -8.80 -9.41
CA GLY A 130 3.43 -7.63 -8.68
C GLY A 130 4.86 -7.78 -8.16
N LYS A 131 5.44 -6.67 -7.70
CA LYS A 131 6.77 -6.66 -7.08
C LYS A 131 6.65 -6.73 -5.57
N GLN A 132 7.18 -7.79 -4.96
CA GLN A 132 7.22 -7.92 -3.51
C GLN A 132 8.37 -7.07 -2.95
N LYS A 133 8.06 -6.21 -1.98
CA LYS A 133 9.03 -5.52 -1.13
C LYS A 133 8.83 -5.97 0.30
N ARG A 134 9.94 -6.17 1.01
CA ARG A 134 9.90 -6.43 2.45
C ARG A 134 9.61 -5.12 3.17
N ILE A 135 8.74 -5.19 4.18
CA ILE A 135 8.49 -4.06 5.07
C ILE A 135 9.33 -4.26 6.34
N ALA A 136 10.04 -3.21 6.76
CA ALA A 136 10.69 -3.19 8.07
C ALA A 136 9.86 -2.33 9.03
N CYS A 137 9.50 -2.89 10.17
CA CYS A 137 8.74 -2.20 11.21
C CYS A 137 9.72 -1.57 12.20
N ILE A 138 9.83 -0.24 12.18
CA ILE A 138 10.76 0.52 13.01
C ILE A 138 9.97 1.20 14.14
N SER A 139 10.37 0.95 15.37
CA SER A 139 9.72 1.51 16.57
C SER A 139 10.76 2.02 17.57
N GLU A 140 10.36 2.92 18.46
CA GLU A 140 11.27 3.44 19.50
C GLU A 140 11.79 2.31 20.39
N ASN A 141 13.12 2.23 20.61
CA ASN A 141 13.74 1.16 21.39
C ASN A 141 13.48 -0.27 20.85
N ASP A 142 13.07 -0.42 19.58
CA ASP A 142 12.85 -1.71 18.91
C ASP A 142 11.83 -2.61 19.64
N PHE A 143 10.77 -1.99 20.15
CA PHE A 143 9.81 -2.68 21.01
C PHE A 143 8.76 -3.48 20.26
N PHE A 144 8.45 -3.10 19.03
CA PHE A 144 7.49 -3.79 18.18
C PHE A 144 8.20 -4.77 17.26
N ARG A 145 7.77 -6.04 17.25
CA ARG A 145 8.37 -7.09 16.43
C ARG A 145 7.34 -7.70 15.51
N ALA A 146 7.67 -7.71 14.23
CA ALA A 146 6.92 -8.38 13.18
C ALA A 146 7.83 -9.35 12.43
N SER A 147 7.23 -10.41 11.86
CA SER A 147 7.96 -11.44 11.14
C SER A 147 8.69 -10.82 9.96
N THR A 148 10.01 -11.03 9.94
CA THR A 148 10.88 -10.54 8.88
C THR A 148 10.65 -11.24 7.54
N THR A 149 10.04 -12.43 7.54
CA THR A 149 9.74 -13.23 6.35
C THR A 149 8.32 -13.00 5.85
N ASP A 150 7.39 -12.75 6.76
CA ASP A 150 5.96 -12.72 6.46
C ASP A 150 5.38 -11.30 6.51
N THR A 151 6.22 -10.27 6.70
CA THR A 151 5.82 -8.86 6.64
C THR A 151 6.32 -8.22 5.35
N PHE A 152 5.40 -7.99 4.41
CA PHE A 152 5.73 -7.53 3.07
C PHE A 152 4.56 -6.79 2.41
N VAL A 153 4.90 -6.04 1.35
CA VAL A 153 3.94 -5.44 0.44
C VAL A 153 4.21 -5.98 -0.96
N VAL A 154 3.17 -6.23 -1.75
CA VAL A 154 3.28 -6.47 -3.19
C VAL A 154 2.71 -5.25 -3.88
N GLU A 155 3.58 -4.49 -4.54
CA GLU A 155 3.20 -3.25 -5.19
C GLU A 155 2.77 -3.46 -6.64
N PHE A 156 1.66 -2.82 -6.97
CA PHE A 156 1.21 -2.52 -8.32
C PHE A 156 1.11 -1.00 -8.46
N LYS A 157 0.91 -0.53 -9.71
CA LYS A 157 0.75 0.90 -9.99
C LYS A 157 -0.33 1.49 -9.08
N LYS A 158 -1.60 1.08 -9.20
CA LYS A 158 -2.70 1.78 -8.50
C LYS A 158 -3.09 1.21 -7.13
N TRP A 159 -2.52 0.10 -6.72
CA TRP A 159 -2.93 -0.64 -5.52
C TRP A 159 -1.79 -1.50 -4.98
N VAL A 160 -1.92 -1.98 -3.74
CA VAL A 160 -0.97 -2.91 -3.13
C VAL A 160 -1.68 -4.05 -2.42
N PHE A 161 -1.00 -5.18 -2.30
CA PHE A 161 -1.34 -6.19 -1.30
C PHE A 161 -0.40 -6.04 -0.11
N PHE A 162 -0.93 -5.91 1.10
CA PHE A 162 -0.16 -5.74 2.32
C PHE A 162 -0.43 -6.89 3.28
N HIS A 163 0.67 -7.50 3.74
CA HIS A 163 0.66 -8.52 4.77
C HIS A 163 1.62 -8.12 5.90
N LEU A 164 1.11 -8.10 7.12
CA LEU A 164 1.90 -7.87 8.34
C LEU A 164 1.64 -9.05 9.27
N ALA A 165 2.69 -9.72 9.70
CA ALA A 165 2.59 -10.78 10.70
C ALA A 165 3.25 -10.29 11.99
N TYR A 166 2.44 -10.03 13.02
CA TYR A 166 2.92 -9.57 14.32
C TYR A 166 3.45 -10.75 15.13
N GLU A 167 4.62 -10.58 15.75
CA GLU A 167 5.24 -11.61 16.59
C GLU A 167 5.09 -11.27 18.07
N SER A 168 5.54 -10.08 18.47
CA SER A 168 5.54 -9.69 19.88
C SER A 168 5.77 -8.19 20.07
N CYS A 169 5.60 -7.74 21.31
CA CYS A 169 6.11 -6.46 21.76
C CYS A 169 6.94 -6.63 23.04
N ASP A 170 7.85 -5.69 23.31
CA ASP A 170 8.58 -5.66 24.58
C ASP A 170 7.57 -5.64 25.74
N TYR A 171 7.74 -6.56 26.69
CA TYR A 171 6.85 -6.70 27.83
C TYR A 171 6.74 -5.42 28.66
N SER A 172 7.81 -4.63 28.75
CA SER A 172 7.84 -3.34 29.46
C SER A 172 6.98 -2.28 28.78
N MET A 173 6.83 -2.36 27.46
CA MET A 173 6.07 -1.41 26.64
C MET A 173 4.75 -2.01 26.10
N ARG A 174 4.32 -3.16 26.63
CA ARG A 174 3.10 -3.85 26.20
C ARG A 174 1.82 -3.03 26.36
N ASN A 175 1.81 -2.01 27.20
CA ASN A 175 0.68 -1.11 27.42
C ASN A 175 0.87 0.27 26.79
N ALA A 176 1.97 0.50 26.06
CA ALA A 176 2.20 1.74 25.32
C ALA A 176 1.44 1.69 23.99
N ASP A 177 1.06 2.87 23.47
CA ASP A 177 0.52 2.98 22.12
C ASP A 177 1.57 2.50 21.12
N TRP A 178 1.12 1.88 20.03
CA TRP A 178 2.01 1.56 18.92
C TRP A 178 2.09 2.75 17.99
N ASP A 179 3.34 3.14 17.71
CA ASP A 179 3.71 4.08 16.68
C ASP A 179 4.91 3.47 15.95
N VAL A 180 4.64 2.86 14.80
CA VAL A 180 5.57 1.99 14.08
C VAL A 180 5.72 2.49 12.66
N PHE A 181 6.90 2.97 12.31
CA PHE A 181 7.22 3.36 10.94
C PHE A 181 7.37 2.10 10.08
N LEU A 182 6.65 2.05 8.96
CA LEU A 182 6.69 0.97 7.99
C LEU A 182 7.66 1.33 6.85
N GLU A 183 8.94 1.05 7.02
CA GLU A 183 9.94 1.30 5.99
C GLU A 183 9.62 0.49 4.72
N ASN A 184 9.71 1.15 3.56
CA ASN A 184 9.34 0.65 2.23
C ASN A 184 7.83 0.45 1.99
N PHE A 185 6.97 0.92 2.90
CA PHE A 185 5.53 0.97 2.64
C PHE A 185 5.19 2.25 1.85
N PRO A 186 4.26 2.21 0.88
CA PRO A 186 3.89 3.41 0.12
C PRO A 186 3.29 4.50 1.02
N GLU A 187 3.86 5.70 0.93
CA GLU A 187 3.40 6.87 1.71
C GLU A 187 2.04 7.40 1.26
N ASP A 188 1.63 7.08 0.02
CA ASP A 188 0.34 7.46 -0.57
C ASP A 188 -0.80 6.52 -0.17
N ILE A 189 -0.71 5.85 0.98
CA ILE A 189 -1.77 5.00 1.52
C ILE A 189 -2.11 5.47 2.93
N ASN A 190 -3.29 6.09 3.06
CA ASN A 190 -3.89 6.44 4.34
C ASN A 190 -5.18 5.65 4.55
N VAL A 191 -5.17 4.75 5.54
CA VAL A 191 -6.25 3.77 5.69
C VAL A 191 -6.37 3.24 7.12
N GLU A 192 -7.58 2.86 7.50
CA GLU A 192 -7.86 2.08 8.69
C GLU A 192 -8.07 0.63 8.26
N VAL A 193 -7.31 -0.31 8.83
CA VAL A 193 -7.35 -1.72 8.42
C VAL A 193 -7.65 -2.64 9.61
N PRO A 194 -8.34 -3.75 9.37
CA PRO A 194 -8.58 -4.74 10.40
C PRO A 194 -7.25 -5.41 10.80
N PHE A 195 -7.01 -5.46 12.10
CA PHE A 195 -5.92 -6.20 12.71
C PHE A 195 -6.49 -7.46 13.34
N ILE A 196 -6.23 -8.60 12.71
CA ILE A 196 -6.81 -9.88 13.07
C ILE A 196 -6.00 -10.48 14.21
N CYS A 197 -6.66 -10.68 15.36
CA CYS A 197 -6.13 -11.35 16.53
C CYS A 197 -6.76 -12.73 16.64
N GLY A 198 -6.01 -13.71 17.16
CA GLY A 198 -6.54 -15.08 17.22
C GLY A 198 -7.65 -15.30 18.24
N ARG A 199 -7.38 -15.02 19.52
CA ARG A 199 -8.33 -15.34 20.60
C ARG A 199 -9.20 -14.14 20.95
N ASN A 200 -10.49 -14.35 21.18
CA ASN A 200 -11.33 -13.42 21.93
C ASN A 200 -11.71 -14.06 23.27
N GLY A 201 -11.36 -13.41 24.38
CA GLY A 201 -11.59 -13.97 25.72
C GLY A 201 -13.06 -14.05 26.15
N ASN A 202 -13.97 -13.41 25.41
CA ASN A 202 -15.39 -13.34 25.71
C ASN A 202 -16.29 -13.86 24.56
N ASN A 203 -15.67 -14.38 23.49
CA ASN A 203 -16.40 -14.96 22.36
C ASN A 203 -15.67 -16.20 21.84
N ASP A 204 -16.31 -17.37 21.96
CA ASP A 204 -15.74 -18.65 21.54
C ASP A 204 -15.99 -18.97 20.06
N LEU A 205 -16.82 -18.18 19.38
CA LEU A 205 -17.25 -18.40 17.99
C LEU A 205 -16.64 -17.40 17.01
N LEU A 206 -16.02 -16.33 17.50
CA LEU A 206 -15.42 -15.26 16.70
C LEU A 206 -13.99 -14.97 17.17
N GLY A 207 -13.15 -14.52 16.22
CA GLY A 207 -11.80 -14.06 16.51
C GLY A 207 -11.80 -12.66 17.14
N GLY A 208 -10.67 -12.25 17.71
CA GLY A 208 -10.47 -10.86 18.10
C GLY A 208 -10.16 -10.05 16.84
N ILE A 209 -10.87 -8.96 16.57
CA ILE A 209 -10.52 -8.08 15.43
C ILE A 209 -10.50 -6.65 15.92
N ASN A 210 -9.32 -6.04 15.87
CA ASN A 210 -9.14 -4.62 16.16
C ASN A 210 -8.92 -3.82 14.87
N GLU A 211 -8.72 -2.52 15.02
CA GLU A 211 -8.45 -1.60 13.91
C GLU A 211 -7.14 -0.92 14.23
N ILE A 212 -6.27 -0.90 13.23
CA ILE A 212 -5.08 -0.07 13.23
C ILE A 212 -5.26 1.00 12.18
N LYS A 213 -4.56 2.11 12.38
CA LYS A 213 -4.50 3.19 11.41
C LYS A 213 -3.12 3.20 10.76
N ILE A 214 -3.08 3.22 9.44
CA ILE A 214 -1.86 3.52 8.69
C ILE A 214 -2.02 4.92 8.13
N GLN A 215 -1.10 5.80 8.49
CA GLN A 215 -1.10 7.17 8.04
C GLN A 215 0.34 7.66 7.87
N ASP A 216 0.64 8.27 6.72
CA ASP A 216 1.96 8.88 6.43
C ASP A 216 3.13 7.90 6.66
N GLY A 217 2.92 6.60 6.35
CA GLY A 217 3.91 5.53 6.56
C GLY A 217 3.98 4.98 8.00
N TYR A 218 3.19 5.50 8.94
CA TYR A 218 3.15 5.05 10.32
C TYR A 218 1.92 4.19 10.61
N LEU A 219 2.15 3.04 11.25
CA LEU A 219 1.12 2.21 11.87
C LEU A 219 0.89 2.67 13.30
N GLY A 220 -0.31 3.18 13.55
CA GLY A 220 -0.82 3.57 14.86
C GLY A 220 -1.78 2.54 15.45
N PHE A 221 -1.57 2.16 16.72
CA PHE A 221 -2.52 1.33 17.48
C PHE A 221 -2.59 1.78 18.95
N PRO A 222 -3.65 2.50 19.35
CA PRO A 222 -3.82 2.93 20.73
C PRO A 222 -3.94 1.75 21.71
N ALA A 223 -3.29 1.86 22.86
CA ALA A 223 -3.29 0.84 23.89
C ALA A 223 -4.69 0.54 24.43
N SER A 224 -5.53 1.57 24.52
CA SER A 224 -6.91 1.47 24.99
C SER A 224 -7.83 0.69 24.06
N GLU A 225 -7.47 0.57 22.78
CA GLU A 225 -8.29 -0.10 21.76
C GLU A 225 -7.90 -1.57 21.55
N ARG A 226 -6.79 -2.04 22.15
CA ARG A 226 -6.30 -3.42 21.97
C ARG A 226 -7.19 -4.44 22.66
N ASN A 227 -7.64 -5.44 21.90
CA ASN A 227 -8.31 -6.61 22.47
C ASN A 227 -7.34 -7.36 23.39
N ILE A 228 -7.85 -7.89 24.51
CA ILE A 228 -7.07 -8.69 25.47
C ILE A 228 -6.34 -9.87 24.79
N GLY A 229 -6.91 -10.41 23.71
CA GLY A 229 -6.39 -11.59 23.01
C GLY A 229 -5.12 -11.38 22.20
N ILE A 230 -4.66 -10.14 22.01
CA ILE A 230 -3.49 -9.82 21.18
C ILE A 230 -2.20 -10.48 21.66
N GLY A 231 -2.06 -10.70 22.97
CA GLY A 231 -0.89 -11.34 23.58
C GLY A 231 -1.01 -12.86 23.80
N SER A 232 -2.01 -13.51 23.19
CA SER A 232 -2.25 -14.96 23.38
C SER A 232 -1.19 -15.80 22.67
N THR A 233 -0.50 -16.68 23.41
CA THR A 233 0.65 -17.49 22.96
C THR A 233 0.32 -18.68 22.04
N GLY A 234 -0.64 -18.54 21.14
CA GLY A 234 -1.06 -19.65 20.26
C GLY A 234 -1.66 -19.22 18.92
N ASN A 235 -1.66 -17.92 18.64
CA ASN A 235 -2.09 -17.35 17.37
C ASN A 235 -1.21 -16.13 17.10
N ASP A 236 -0.81 -15.92 15.86
CA ASP A 236 -0.02 -14.76 15.45
C ASP A 236 -0.96 -13.72 14.83
N PRO A 237 -1.19 -12.58 15.50
CA PRO A 237 -1.98 -11.51 14.92
C PRO A 237 -1.42 -11.04 13.58
N PHE A 238 -2.30 -10.63 12.66
CA PHE A 238 -1.87 -10.25 11.33
C PHE A 238 -2.79 -9.22 10.66
N VAL A 239 -2.28 -8.61 9.59
CA VAL A 239 -3.03 -7.82 8.63
C VAL A 239 -2.91 -8.52 7.29
N PHE A 240 -4.02 -8.67 6.56
CA PHE A 240 -4.03 -9.23 5.20
C PHE A 240 -5.06 -8.46 4.38
N VAL A 241 -4.60 -7.53 3.55
CA VAL A 241 -5.48 -6.55 2.89
C VAL A 241 -4.99 -6.17 1.49
N TYR A 242 -5.93 -5.88 0.61
CA TYR A 242 -5.69 -5.22 -0.68
C TYR A 242 -6.04 -3.75 -0.54
N LEU A 243 -5.11 -2.84 -0.80
CA LEU A 243 -5.27 -1.41 -0.56
C LEU A 243 -5.15 -0.62 -1.85
N VAL A 244 -6.14 0.24 -2.11
CA VAL A 244 -6.09 1.22 -3.20
C VAL A 244 -5.23 2.38 -2.74
N ARG A 245 -4.26 2.75 -3.55
CA ARG A 245 -3.38 3.89 -3.29
C ARG A 245 -4.14 5.19 -3.51
N ASP A 246 -3.90 6.19 -2.66
CA ASP A 246 -4.38 7.56 -2.83
C ASP A 246 -3.57 8.32 -3.89
N TYR A 247 -3.18 7.58 -4.95
CA TYR A 247 -2.24 7.98 -5.99
C TYR A 247 -2.30 9.46 -6.26
N ASP A 248 -1.12 10.08 -6.31
CA ASP A 248 -1.00 11.47 -6.71
C ASP A 248 -1.87 11.70 -7.95
N THR A 249 -2.97 12.42 -7.73
CA THR A 249 -3.93 12.81 -8.77
C THR A 249 -3.33 13.81 -9.73
N THR A 250 -2.01 14.06 -9.68
CA THR A 250 -1.26 14.70 -10.76
C THR A 250 -1.79 14.13 -12.07
N PRO A 251 -2.55 14.95 -12.83
CA PRO A 251 -3.23 14.48 -14.03
C PRO A 251 -2.23 13.76 -14.93
N GLU A 252 -2.69 12.81 -15.74
CA GLU A 252 -1.96 12.54 -16.98
C GLU A 252 -1.90 13.86 -17.75
N VAL A 253 -0.80 14.58 -17.58
CA VAL A 253 -0.48 15.68 -18.46
C VAL A 253 -0.18 15.01 -19.79
N GLU A 254 -0.94 15.35 -20.83
CA GLU A 254 -0.70 14.83 -22.17
C GLU A 254 0.78 15.07 -22.54
N GLY A 255 1.53 13.98 -22.80
CA GLY A 255 2.99 14.05 -23.00
C GLY A 255 3.86 13.89 -21.75
N ARG A 256 3.30 13.58 -20.58
CA ARG A 256 4.04 13.17 -19.36
C ARG A 256 4.67 11.80 -19.56
N LEU A 257 5.96 11.70 -19.34
CA LEU A 257 6.71 10.44 -19.38
C LEU A 257 7.37 10.21 -18.03
N HIS A 258 7.11 9.06 -17.42
CA HIS A 258 7.61 8.72 -16.08
C HIS A 258 8.33 7.38 -16.10
N TYR A 259 9.53 7.34 -15.51
CA TYR A 259 10.33 6.15 -15.33
C TYR A 259 10.79 6.05 -13.88
N GLU A 260 10.42 4.97 -13.21
CA GLU A 260 10.83 4.67 -11.84
C GLU A 260 11.55 3.33 -11.79
N ASN A 261 12.70 3.29 -11.11
CA ASN A 261 13.47 2.08 -10.91
C ASN A 261 14.13 2.07 -9.53
N GLU A 262 13.91 1.01 -8.76
CA GLU A 262 14.52 0.88 -7.44
C GLU A 262 16.04 0.83 -7.47
N MET A 263 16.64 0.25 -8.52
CA MET A 263 18.08 0.14 -8.61
C MET A 263 18.59 0.01 -10.05
N LEU A 264 19.43 0.96 -10.45
CA LEU A 264 20.29 0.81 -11.61
C LEU A 264 21.65 0.37 -11.12
N GLN A 265 22.13 -0.79 -11.58
CA GLN A 265 23.39 -1.36 -11.11
C GLN A 265 24.33 -1.69 -12.26
N GLN A 266 25.58 -1.27 -12.12
CA GLN A 266 26.70 -1.70 -12.97
C GLN A 266 27.81 -2.28 -12.09
N GLY A 267 27.84 -3.60 -11.96
CA GLY A 267 28.81 -4.29 -11.11
C GLY A 267 28.57 -4.07 -9.60
N LYS A 268 29.58 -4.37 -8.79
CA LYS A 268 29.42 -4.45 -7.32
C LYS A 268 29.38 -3.10 -6.61
N TYR A 269 30.01 -2.06 -7.16
CA TYR A 269 30.30 -0.81 -6.45
C TYR A 269 29.66 0.42 -7.07
N SER A 270 28.95 0.29 -8.19
CA SER A 270 28.28 1.41 -8.87
C SER A 270 26.79 1.10 -8.98
N PHE A 271 25.99 1.81 -8.20
CA PHE A 271 24.53 1.69 -8.26
C PHE A 271 23.82 3.01 -7.93
N PHE A 272 22.71 3.26 -8.61
CA PHE A 272 21.68 4.22 -8.15
C PHE A 272 20.54 3.45 -7.48
N LYS A 273 19.97 4.01 -6.43
CA LYS A 273 18.73 3.59 -5.79
C LYS A 273 17.64 4.63 -6.02
N ASP A 274 16.38 4.23 -5.95
CA ASP A 274 15.25 5.18 -5.97
C ASP A 274 15.31 6.12 -7.19
N VAL A 275 15.59 5.55 -8.36
CA VAL A 275 15.65 6.26 -9.63
C VAL A 275 14.24 6.70 -10.00
N ASN A 276 14.04 8.01 -10.16
CA ASN A 276 12.76 8.57 -10.56
C ASN A 276 12.96 9.72 -11.55
N LEU A 277 12.61 9.44 -12.80
CA LEU A 277 12.69 10.35 -13.94
C LEU A 277 11.27 10.73 -14.39
N GLU A 278 10.98 12.01 -14.50
CA GLU A 278 9.68 12.51 -14.93
C GLU A 278 9.82 13.68 -15.92
N LEU A 279 9.47 13.45 -17.18
CA LEU A 279 9.37 14.51 -18.18
C LEU A 279 7.93 15.00 -18.25
N ILE A 280 7.67 16.29 -18.03
CA ILE A 280 6.38 16.93 -18.32
C ILE A 280 6.56 18.06 -19.36
N PRO A 281 5.52 18.40 -20.15
CA PRO A 281 5.63 19.39 -21.23
C PRO A 281 6.06 20.81 -20.80
N THR A 282 5.91 21.16 -19.52
CA THR A 282 6.14 22.51 -19.01
C THR A 282 7.31 22.63 -18.03
N GLN A 283 8.00 21.51 -17.75
CA GLN A 283 9.25 21.39 -16.97
C GLN A 283 9.70 19.92 -17.01
N SER A 284 10.98 19.60 -17.07
CA SER A 284 11.40 18.20 -16.90
C SER A 284 12.05 18.02 -15.55
N PHE A 285 11.56 17.03 -14.80
CA PHE A 285 12.08 16.65 -13.50
C PHE A 285 12.89 15.36 -13.62
N VAL A 286 14.07 15.36 -13.05
CA VAL A 286 14.86 14.14 -13.00
C VAL A 286 15.49 14.04 -11.61
N SER A 287 15.22 12.95 -10.92
CA SER A 287 15.83 12.63 -9.62
C SER A 287 16.47 11.25 -9.61
N PHE A 288 17.65 11.21 -9.03
CA PHE A 288 18.38 9.98 -8.77
C PHE A 288 19.03 10.10 -7.39
N ASN A 289 19.04 9.01 -6.64
CA ASN A 289 19.82 8.88 -5.41
C ASN A 289 20.82 7.73 -5.62
N GLY A 290 22.09 7.85 -5.26
CA GLY A 290 23.00 6.72 -5.48
C GLY A 290 24.40 6.81 -4.93
N THR A 291 25.09 5.68 -5.07
CA THR A 291 26.50 5.53 -4.70
C THR A 291 27.29 5.06 -5.92
N MET A 292 28.26 5.87 -6.33
CA MET A 292 29.28 5.48 -7.31
C MET A 292 30.56 5.05 -6.58
N GLY A 293 31.24 4.02 -7.08
CA GLY A 293 32.45 3.49 -6.46
C GLY A 293 33.67 4.40 -6.70
N VAL A 294 34.45 4.66 -5.64
CA VAL A 294 35.72 5.46 -5.60
C VAL A 294 36.74 5.18 -6.73
N TYR A 295 36.63 4.08 -7.48
CA TYR A 295 37.71 3.61 -8.37
C TYR A 295 37.31 3.50 -9.85
N SER A 296 36.14 4.00 -10.28
CA SER A 296 35.83 4.08 -11.71
C SER A 296 36.36 5.38 -12.29
N GLU A 297 37.56 5.37 -12.86
CA GLU A 297 38.01 6.45 -13.75
C GLU A 297 37.14 6.40 -15.03
N GLY A 298 36.23 7.35 -15.17
CA GLY A 298 35.48 7.60 -16.41
C GLY A 298 33.97 7.34 -16.31
N PRO A 299 33.25 7.54 -17.44
CA PRO A 299 31.81 7.43 -17.48
C PRO A 299 31.29 6.05 -17.08
N VAL A 300 30.25 6.03 -16.26
CA VAL A 300 29.59 4.80 -15.80
C VAL A 300 28.28 4.65 -16.56
N ALA A 301 28.08 3.50 -17.20
CA ALA A 301 26.88 3.22 -18.00
C ALA A 301 26.03 2.16 -17.31
N PHE A 302 24.79 2.52 -16.99
CA PHE A 302 23.81 1.66 -16.36
C PHE A 302 22.85 1.12 -17.43
N PRO A 303 22.74 -0.21 -17.60
CA PRO A 303 21.73 -0.79 -18.45
C PRO A 303 20.35 -0.56 -17.83
N ALA A 304 19.42 -0.02 -18.61
CA ALA A 304 18.04 0.24 -18.22
C ALA A 304 17.10 -0.45 -19.23
N PRO A 305 16.99 -1.79 -19.19
CA PRO A 305 16.22 -2.55 -20.18
C PRO A 305 14.71 -2.23 -20.13
N ASP A 306 14.22 -1.82 -18.96
CA ASP A 306 12.82 -1.47 -18.72
C ASP A 306 12.55 0.03 -18.95
N PHE A 307 13.49 0.76 -19.56
CA PHE A 307 13.35 2.19 -19.80
C PHE A 307 12.32 2.45 -20.93
N PRO A 308 11.28 3.26 -20.69
CA PRO A 308 10.18 3.46 -21.64
C PRO A 308 10.67 3.92 -23.02
N GLU A 309 10.14 3.34 -24.10
CA GLU A 309 10.55 3.65 -25.48
C GLU A 309 10.20 5.09 -25.88
N GLU A 310 9.14 5.63 -25.30
CA GLU A 310 8.62 6.96 -25.52
C GLU A 310 9.49 8.09 -24.95
N ILE A 311 10.37 7.82 -23.97
CA ILE A 311 11.30 8.83 -23.43
C ILE A 311 12.46 9.08 -24.41
N PRO A 312 12.66 10.28 -24.96
CA PRO A 312 13.75 10.51 -25.92
C PRO A 312 15.13 10.34 -25.27
N SER A 313 16.17 10.17 -26.09
CA SER A 313 17.54 10.37 -25.62
C SER A 313 17.74 11.83 -25.23
N PHE A 314 18.46 12.07 -24.14
CA PHE A 314 18.71 13.42 -23.63
C PHE A 314 20.06 13.50 -22.92
N ASP A 315 20.60 14.72 -22.86
CA ASP A 315 21.75 15.08 -22.03
C ASP A 315 21.29 16.13 -21.01
N ALA A 316 21.64 15.94 -19.74
CA ALA A 316 21.24 16.86 -18.67
C ALA A 316 22.37 17.06 -17.64
N PHE A 317 22.44 18.27 -17.07
CA PHE A 317 23.39 18.62 -16.03
C PHE A 317 22.73 18.67 -14.65
N PHE A 318 23.38 18.12 -13.63
CA PHE A 318 22.83 17.94 -12.29
C PHE A 318 23.75 18.49 -11.21
N LEU A 319 23.21 19.17 -10.20
CA LEU A 319 23.95 19.58 -9.01
C LEU A 319 23.87 18.49 -7.94
N ALA A 320 24.97 17.79 -7.72
CA ALA A 320 25.12 16.74 -6.71
C ALA A 320 25.46 17.37 -5.38
N ALA A 321 24.77 16.96 -4.33
CA ALA A 321 25.22 17.13 -2.96
C ALA A 321 26.01 15.88 -2.55
N HIS A 322 27.28 16.07 -2.17
CA HIS A 322 28.20 15.01 -1.78
C HIS A 322 28.65 15.23 -0.34
N GLN A 323 28.48 14.21 0.52
CA GLN A 323 28.81 14.27 1.94
C GLN A 323 30.00 13.35 2.23
N HIS A 324 31.11 13.93 2.67
CA HIS A 324 32.32 13.20 3.06
C HIS A 324 32.75 13.56 4.49
N SER A 325 33.78 12.87 5.01
CA SER A 325 34.29 13.06 6.37
C SER A 325 34.70 14.50 6.70
N ASN A 326 34.92 15.35 5.68
CA ASN A 326 35.38 16.74 5.85
C ASN A 326 34.33 17.79 5.42
N GLY A 327 33.10 17.40 5.07
CA GLY A 327 32.02 18.35 4.77
C GLY A 327 31.07 17.94 3.65
N LEU A 328 30.20 18.88 3.27
CA LEU A 328 29.31 18.80 2.11
C LEU A 328 29.92 19.57 0.94
N THR A 329 30.05 18.93 -0.22
CA THR A 329 30.48 19.57 -1.48
C THR A 329 29.35 19.50 -2.51
N VAL A 330 29.22 20.53 -3.36
CA VAL A 330 28.28 20.53 -4.49
C VAL A 330 29.04 20.37 -5.79
N GLN A 331 28.64 19.43 -6.66
CA GLN A 331 29.30 19.13 -7.94
C GLN A 331 28.32 19.19 -9.11
N LEU A 332 28.80 19.48 -10.32
CA LEU A 332 28.00 19.40 -11.54
C LEU A 332 28.28 18.07 -12.25
N LEU A 333 27.28 17.23 -12.48
CA LEU A 333 27.38 15.99 -13.25
C LEU A 333 26.62 16.07 -14.56
N GLU A 334 27.08 15.34 -15.57
CA GLU A 334 26.36 15.14 -16.83
C GLU A 334 25.77 13.73 -16.88
N ILE A 335 24.47 13.62 -17.20
CA ILE A 335 23.80 12.35 -17.47
C ILE A 335 23.33 12.34 -18.92
N GLN A 336 23.62 11.25 -19.61
CA GLN A 336 23.23 10.99 -20.99
C GLN A 336 22.35 9.73 -21.02
N VAL A 337 21.12 9.85 -21.49
CA VAL A 337 20.28 8.69 -21.82
C VAL A 337 20.43 8.41 -23.30
N THR A 338 20.94 7.23 -23.62
CA THR A 338 21.20 6.80 -25.00
C THR A 338 20.40 5.55 -25.33
N LYS A 339 19.75 5.57 -26.50
CA LYS A 339 19.01 4.43 -27.03
C LYS A 339 19.73 3.87 -28.25
N THR A 340 20.05 2.59 -28.21
CA THR A 340 20.58 1.80 -29.32
C THR A 340 19.63 0.63 -29.57
N GLU A 341 19.61 0.04 -30.77
CA GLU A 341 18.68 -1.05 -31.13
C GLU A 341 18.58 -2.12 -30.02
N GLY A 342 17.47 -2.11 -29.28
CA GLY A 342 17.17 -3.04 -28.19
C GLY A 342 17.86 -2.77 -26.84
N ASN A 343 18.62 -1.69 -26.66
CA ASN A 343 19.30 -1.37 -25.40
C ASN A 343 19.24 0.13 -25.08
N THR A 344 18.68 0.46 -23.91
CA THR A 344 18.77 1.79 -23.31
C THR A 344 19.84 1.80 -22.23
N ASN A 345 20.74 2.78 -22.30
CA ASN A 345 21.78 3.01 -21.29
C ASN A 345 21.67 4.41 -20.72
N ILE A 346 21.74 4.50 -19.40
CA ILE A 346 21.91 5.76 -18.68
C ILE A 346 23.37 5.89 -18.33
N LYS A 347 24.06 6.85 -18.95
CA LYS A 347 25.48 7.10 -18.75
C LYS A 347 25.67 8.32 -17.89
N VAL A 348 26.44 8.19 -16.83
CA VAL A 348 26.83 9.30 -15.96
C VAL A 348 28.29 9.63 -16.21
N ILE A 349 28.56 10.85 -16.65
CA ILE A 349 29.91 11.38 -16.90
C ILE A 349 30.31 12.20 -15.68
N ASP A 350 31.22 11.63 -14.91
CA ASP A 350 31.82 12.28 -13.75
C ASP A 350 33.08 13.07 -14.17
N GLN A 351 33.29 14.24 -13.57
CA GLN A 351 34.56 14.98 -13.67
C GLN A 351 35.38 14.96 -12.37
N ALA A 352 34.94 14.31 -11.28
CA ALA A 352 35.74 14.15 -10.07
C ALA A 352 35.29 12.95 -9.20
N GLY A 353 36.11 11.90 -9.17
CA GLY A 353 35.84 10.69 -8.40
C GLY A 353 35.69 10.92 -6.90
N ASP A 354 34.56 10.50 -6.33
CA ASP A 354 34.42 9.81 -5.03
C ASP A 354 32.93 9.54 -4.65
N LYS A 355 32.73 8.82 -3.54
CA LYS A 355 31.51 8.10 -3.12
C LYS A 355 30.38 8.97 -2.55
N ASN A 356 29.17 8.75 -3.10
CA ASN A 356 27.83 9.15 -2.63
C ASN A 356 27.30 10.48 -3.17
N LEU A 357 26.19 10.37 -3.90
CA LEU A 357 25.79 11.37 -4.87
C LEU A 357 24.25 11.47 -4.85
N ALA A 358 23.72 12.61 -4.40
CA ALA A 358 22.29 12.87 -4.37
C ALA A 358 21.97 14.14 -5.18
N PHE A 359 20.95 14.08 -6.04
CA PHE A 359 20.54 15.21 -6.89
C PHE A 359 19.07 15.56 -6.74
N LYS A 360 18.76 16.84 -6.87
CA LYS A 360 17.42 17.34 -7.16
C LYS A 360 17.56 18.61 -7.99
N LEU A 361 17.06 18.63 -9.23
CA LEU A 361 17.13 19.83 -10.07
C LEU A 361 15.91 20.00 -10.97
N PHE A 362 15.68 21.26 -11.34
CA PHE A 362 14.55 21.75 -12.11
C PHE A 362 15.08 22.33 -13.43
N ASP A 363 14.71 21.75 -14.57
CA ASP A 363 15.03 22.32 -15.88
C ASP A 363 13.86 23.16 -16.41
N THR A 364 14.14 24.41 -16.76
CA THR A 364 13.17 25.40 -17.28
C THR A 364 13.30 25.63 -18.78
N THR A 365 14.14 24.89 -19.51
CA THR A 365 14.61 25.31 -20.85
C THR A 365 14.32 24.37 -22.02
N ILE A 366 13.52 23.31 -21.88
CA ILE A 366 13.14 22.50 -23.06
C ILE A 366 12.05 23.21 -23.88
N PRO A 367 12.31 23.65 -25.13
CA PRO A 367 11.28 24.16 -26.02
C PRO A 367 10.60 22.97 -26.72
N VAL A 368 9.27 22.95 -26.67
CA VAL A 368 8.46 21.96 -27.38
C VAL A 368 8.44 22.29 -28.88
N ILE A 369 8.80 21.34 -29.74
CA ILE A 369 8.35 21.35 -31.13
C ILE A 369 6.97 20.71 -31.13
N ILE A 370 5.94 21.53 -31.36
CA ILE A 370 4.53 21.13 -31.48
C ILE A 370 4.33 20.32 -32.76
#